data_AF-A0AAV7MK20-F1
#
_entry.id   AF-A0AAV7MK20-F1
#
_cell.length_a   1.000
_cell.length_b   1.000
_cell.length_c   1.000
_cell.angle_alpha   90.00
_cell.angle_beta   90.00
_cell.angle_gamma   90.00
#
_symmetry.space_group_name_H-M   'P 1'
#
loop_
_entity.id
_entity.type
_entity.pdbx_description
1 polymer ?
#
loop_
_entity_poly.entity_id
_entity_poly.type
_entity_poly.pdbx_seq_one_letter_code
_entity_poly.pdbx_strand_id
1 'polypeptide(L)'
;MATDKLKSKVTSAFKMHGLVLRAEASRYLTEILQSVNEVELEDVIDSIIDAVEKQPLSSNMIELLVVETAVQECSRSSDESIEQIFNIIGAFDVPRYVYHAERKKFLPLAMTSHPVPHLFGTAKDKAELFRERYTILQQRTHRHELFTPPVIGAHPDESRSKFQLKTVETLLGSTAKVGEVIVLGMLTQLKEGKYFLEDPTGAVQLDLSKAISL
;
A
#
# COMPACT_ATOMS: atom_id res chain seq x y z
N MET A 1 34.26 26.56 -0.32
CA MET A 1 34.97 25.26 -0.23
C MET A 1 34.27 24.26 0.68
N ALA A 2 34.12 24.52 1.99
CA ALA A 2 33.38 23.60 2.88
C ALA A 2 31.86 23.57 2.61
N THR A 3 31.26 24.75 2.39
CA THR A 3 29.83 24.92 2.05
C THR A 3 29.45 24.28 0.71
N ASP A 4 30.31 24.37 -0.30
CA ASP A 4 30.08 23.75 -1.61
C ASP A 4 30.13 22.20 -1.53
N LYS A 5 31.02 21.67 -0.67
CA LYS A 5 31.11 20.23 -0.41
C LYS A 5 29.87 19.71 0.32
N LEU A 6 29.39 20.46 1.32
CA LEU A 6 28.14 20.16 2.05
C LEU A 6 26.93 20.17 1.10
N LYS A 7 26.79 21.23 0.30
CA LYS A 7 25.71 21.35 -0.69
C LYS A 7 25.71 20.19 -1.70
N SER A 8 26.89 19.79 -2.18
CA SER A 8 27.05 18.64 -3.07
C SER A 8 26.62 17.34 -2.41
N LYS A 9 27.01 17.13 -1.14
CA LYS A 9 26.64 15.95 -0.35
C LYS A 9 25.13 15.85 -0.15
N VAL A 10 24.48 16.92 0.31
CA VAL A 10 23.01 16.99 0.49
C VAL A 10 22.29 16.73 -0.84
N THR A 11 22.70 17.42 -1.91
CA THR A 11 22.08 17.25 -3.23
C THR A 11 22.23 15.82 -3.76
N SER A 12 23.37 15.18 -3.51
CA SER A 12 23.63 13.80 -3.93
C SER A 12 22.79 12.81 -3.15
N ALA A 13 22.66 12.97 -1.83
CA ALA A 13 21.83 12.12 -0.98
C ALA A 13 20.37 12.14 -1.46
N PHE A 14 19.76 13.33 -1.63
CA PHE A 14 18.40 13.44 -2.14
C PHE A 14 18.23 12.81 -3.53
N LYS A 15 19.21 12.95 -4.42
CA LYS A 15 19.18 12.32 -5.75
C LYS A 15 19.23 10.79 -5.68
N MET A 16 19.96 10.22 -4.73
CA MET A 16 19.99 8.77 -4.52
C MET A 16 18.61 8.21 -4.15
N HIS A 17 17.80 9.02 -3.49
CA HIS A 17 16.39 8.73 -3.19
C HIS A 17 15.41 9.15 -4.29
N GLY A 18 15.90 9.54 -5.47
CA GLY A 18 15.08 9.96 -6.60
C GLY A 18 14.41 11.34 -6.43
N LEU A 19 14.83 12.11 -5.43
CA LEU A 19 14.32 13.44 -5.11
C LEU A 19 15.26 14.53 -5.67
N VAL A 20 14.68 15.66 -6.06
CA VAL A 20 15.42 16.82 -6.57
C VAL A 20 15.03 18.07 -5.79
N LEU A 21 15.99 18.62 -5.05
CA LEU A 21 15.79 19.86 -4.28
C LEU A 21 15.74 21.08 -5.21
N ARG A 22 14.74 21.95 -5.01
CA ARG A 22 14.75 23.30 -5.58
C ARG A 22 15.85 24.15 -4.95
N ALA A 23 16.25 25.24 -5.63
CA ALA A 23 17.34 26.11 -5.19
C ALA A 23 17.16 26.63 -3.75
N GLU A 24 15.95 27.09 -3.42
CA GLU A 24 15.63 27.61 -2.08
C GLU A 24 15.70 26.51 -1.00
N ALA A 25 15.17 25.33 -1.29
CA ALA A 25 15.21 24.18 -0.38
C ALA A 25 16.66 23.69 -0.12
N SER A 26 17.48 23.65 -1.17
CA SER A 26 18.90 23.30 -1.07
C SER A 26 19.69 24.32 -0.25
N ARG A 27 19.41 25.62 -0.43
CA ARG A 27 20.03 26.71 0.33
C ARG A 27 19.70 26.60 1.82
N TYR A 28 18.41 26.46 2.14
CA TYR A 28 17.92 26.31 3.51
C TYR A 28 18.55 25.11 4.24
N LEU A 29 18.57 23.92 3.62
CA LEU A 29 19.22 22.75 4.23
C LEU A 29 20.72 22.95 4.45
N THR A 30 21.40 23.56 3.48
CA THR A 30 22.84 23.80 3.60
C THR A 30 23.14 24.76 4.76
N GLU A 31 22.29 25.76 4.99
CA GLU A 31 22.42 26.71 6.11
C GLU A 31 22.20 26.02 7.47
N ILE A 32 21.18 25.17 7.59
CA ILE A 32 20.88 24.45 8.85
C ILE A 32 21.93 23.40 9.16
N LEU A 33 22.33 22.61 8.16
CA LEU A 33 23.26 21.51 8.34
C LEU A 33 24.71 21.99 8.52
N GLN A 34 24.98 23.29 8.35
CA GLN A 34 26.30 23.86 8.57
C GLN A 34 26.74 23.81 10.04
N SER A 35 25.79 23.84 10.99
CA SER A 35 26.06 23.74 12.42
C SER A 35 26.08 22.30 12.96
N VAL A 36 25.79 21.31 12.12
CA VAL A 36 25.74 19.90 12.52
C VAL A 36 27.16 19.30 12.45
N ASN A 37 27.50 18.47 13.44
CA ASN A 37 28.80 17.78 13.49
C ASN A 37 28.98 16.84 12.28
N GLU A 38 30.20 16.75 11.73
CA GLU A 38 30.47 15.89 10.56
C GLU A 38 30.14 14.41 10.78
N VAL A 39 30.21 13.95 12.03
CA VAL A 39 29.92 12.55 12.42
C VAL A 39 28.43 12.23 12.34
N GLU A 40 27.57 13.19 12.68
CA GLU A 40 26.11 13.02 12.72
C GLU A 40 25.44 13.48 11.42
N LEU A 41 26.20 14.13 10.54
CA LEU A 41 25.66 14.78 9.35
C LEU A 41 24.97 13.80 8.39
N GLU A 42 25.50 12.58 8.21
CA GLU A 42 24.86 11.58 7.34
C GLU A 42 23.54 11.10 7.94
N ASP A 43 23.53 10.75 9.22
CA ASP A 43 22.33 10.29 9.92
C ASP A 43 21.22 11.36 9.93
N VAL A 44 21.59 12.63 10.12
CA VAL A 44 20.63 13.76 10.08
C VAL A 44 20.09 13.97 8.67
N ILE A 45 20.93 13.84 7.62
CA ILE A 45 20.46 13.92 6.23
C ILE A 45 19.46 12.81 5.93
N ASP A 46 19.77 11.57 6.30
CA ASP A 46 18.91 10.41 6.07
C ASP A 46 17.59 10.55 6.84
N SER A 47 17.63 11.03 8.08
CA SER A 47 16.42 11.32 8.88
C SER A 47 15.52 12.38 8.22
N ILE A 48 16.11 13.44 7.67
CA ILE A 48 15.35 14.48 6.95
C ILE A 48 14.76 13.90 5.65
N ILE A 49 15.49 13.07 4.92
CA ILE A 49 14.99 12.41 3.71
C ILE A 49 13.79 11.51 4.04
N ASP A 50 13.90 10.69 5.09
CA ASP A 50 12.80 9.85 5.58
C ASP A 50 11.56 10.68 5.95
N ALA A 51 11.75 11.82 6.61
CA ALA A 51 10.67 12.74 6.95
C ALA A 51 10.05 13.40 5.70
N VAL A 52 10.84 13.69 4.66
CA VAL A 52 10.33 14.19 3.37
C VAL A 52 9.52 13.11 2.65
N GLU A 53 9.98 11.86 2.62
CA GLU A 53 9.29 10.75 1.95
C GLU A 53 7.96 10.37 2.62
N LYS A 54 7.80 10.64 3.92
CA LYS A 54 6.54 10.45 4.66
C LYS A 54 5.47 11.49 4.33
N GLN A 55 5.83 12.62 3.73
CA GLN A 55 4.89 13.68 3.37
C GLN A 55 4.13 13.35 2.07
N PRO A 56 2.92 13.91 1.86
CA PRO A 56 2.17 13.75 0.62
C PRO A 56 2.78 14.59 -0.51
N LEU A 57 3.83 14.05 -1.14
CA LEU A 57 4.54 14.72 -2.23
C LEU A 57 3.72 14.71 -3.52
N SER A 58 3.54 15.89 -4.12
CA SER A 58 2.91 16.05 -5.44
C SER A 58 3.86 15.74 -6.60
N SER A 59 5.17 15.86 -6.39
CA SER A 59 6.21 15.55 -7.36
C SER A 59 7.53 15.19 -6.66
N ASN A 60 8.50 14.68 -7.42
CA ASN A 60 9.86 14.46 -6.93
C ASN A 60 10.70 15.75 -6.84
N MET A 61 10.15 16.90 -7.24
CA MET A 61 10.77 18.22 -7.08
C MET A 61 10.38 18.77 -5.70
N ILE A 62 11.32 18.77 -4.77
CA ILE A 62 11.07 19.13 -3.37
C ILE A 62 11.16 20.64 -3.18
N GLU A 63 10.06 21.21 -2.70
CA GLU A 63 9.91 22.64 -2.43
C GLU A 63 10.31 22.99 -0.99
N LEU A 64 10.56 24.26 -0.72
CA LEU A 64 11.06 24.74 0.57
C LEU A 64 10.15 24.30 1.73
N LEU A 65 8.83 24.45 1.58
CA LEU A 65 7.85 24.13 2.63
C LEU A 65 7.93 22.66 3.10
N VAL A 66 8.16 21.73 2.16
CA VAL A 66 8.27 20.29 2.44
C VAL A 66 9.50 20.02 3.32
N VAL A 67 10.60 20.69 2.99
CA VAL A 67 11.87 20.58 3.73
C VAL A 67 11.79 21.25 5.10
N GLU A 68 11.19 22.43 5.20
CA GLU A 68 10.98 23.12 6.47
C GLU A 68 10.18 22.25 7.45
N THR A 69 9.11 21.61 6.95
CA THR A 69 8.28 20.69 7.73
C THR A 69 9.08 19.48 8.20
N ALA A 70 9.88 18.87 7.31
CA ALA A 70 10.72 17.72 7.64
C ALA A 70 11.79 18.07 8.70
N VAL A 71 12.47 19.20 8.56
CA VAL A 71 13.47 19.66 9.52
C VAL A 71 12.83 19.92 10.89
N GLN A 72 11.64 20.52 10.93
CA GLN A 72 10.90 20.74 12.18
C GLN A 72 10.51 19.41 12.86
N GLU A 73 10.10 18.41 12.09
CA GLU A 73 9.81 17.07 12.61
C GLU A 73 11.05 16.42 13.22
N CYS A 74 12.20 16.47 12.53
CA CYS A 74 13.47 15.95 13.04
C CYS A 74 14.00 16.72 14.25
N SER A 75 13.68 18.02 14.37
CA SER A 75 14.14 18.88 15.47
C SER A 75 13.29 18.76 16.73
N ARG A 76 12.10 18.19 16.65
CA ARG A 76 11.31 17.81 17.83
C ARG A 76 12.03 16.65 18.49
N SER A 77 12.87 16.98 19.46
CA SER A 77 13.53 16.00 20.32
C SER A 77 12.52 14.97 20.81
N SER A 78 12.97 13.73 20.89
CA SER A 78 12.33 12.56 21.49
C SER A 78 12.06 12.73 23.00
N ASP A 79 11.59 13.90 23.43
CA ASP A 79 11.34 14.30 24.82
C ASP A 79 9.82 14.43 25.12
N GLU A 80 8.97 14.06 24.15
CA GLU A 80 7.53 13.82 24.35
C GLU A 80 7.15 12.36 24.11
N SER A 81 8.10 11.43 24.23
CA SER A 81 7.73 10.02 24.43
C SER A 81 7.26 9.84 25.86
N ILE A 82 6.08 10.38 26.18
CA ILE A 82 5.17 9.58 26.98
C ILE A 82 5.06 8.30 26.17
N GLU A 83 5.78 7.24 26.57
CA GLU A 83 5.54 5.92 26.02
C GLU A 83 4.04 5.72 26.11
N GLN A 84 3.35 5.75 24.98
CA GLN A 84 1.92 5.55 24.91
C GLN A 84 1.68 4.06 25.14
N ILE A 85 1.89 3.61 26.38
CA ILE A 85 1.84 2.20 26.79
C ILE A 85 0.41 1.67 26.61
N PHE A 86 -0.58 2.56 26.62
CA PHE A 86 -1.99 2.19 26.49
C PHE A 86 -2.76 3.22 25.67
N ASN A 87 -3.25 2.79 24.50
CA ASN A 87 -4.06 3.59 23.59
C ASN A 87 -5.41 2.91 23.38
N ILE A 88 -6.49 3.68 23.47
CA ILE A 88 -7.82 3.27 23.01
C ILE A 88 -8.06 3.97 21.68
N ILE A 89 -8.21 3.20 20.61
CA ILE A 89 -8.49 3.72 19.27
C ILE A 89 -10.00 3.60 19.04
N GLY A 90 -10.70 4.73 18.92
CA GLY A 90 -12.11 4.74 18.58
C GLY A 90 -12.35 4.24 17.15
N ALA A 91 -13.56 3.72 16.88
CA ALA A 91 -13.89 3.17 15.57
C ALA A 91 -13.76 4.19 14.42
N PHE A 92 -13.94 5.49 14.69
CA PHE A 92 -13.78 6.58 13.73
C PHE A 92 -12.36 7.15 13.68
N ASP A 93 -11.49 6.76 14.62
CA ASP A 93 -10.09 7.19 14.70
C ASP A 93 -9.15 6.19 14.03
N VAL A 94 -9.67 5.03 13.58
CA VAL A 94 -8.90 4.03 12.85
C VAL A 94 -8.42 4.65 11.53
N PRO A 95 -7.10 4.74 11.29
CA PRO A 95 -6.59 5.34 10.08
C PRO A 95 -7.02 4.50 8.87
N ARG A 96 -7.67 5.16 7.91
CA ARG A 96 -8.16 4.47 6.72
C ARG A 96 -7.04 4.32 5.69
N TYR A 97 -6.80 3.07 5.28
CA TYR A 97 -5.90 2.72 4.20
C TYR A 97 -6.66 2.03 3.07
N VAL A 98 -6.20 2.23 1.85
CA VAL A 98 -6.74 1.61 0.64
C VAL A 98 -5.64 0.81 -0.05
N TYR A 99 -5.95 -0.41 -0.46
CA TYR A 99 -5.01 -1.24 -1.20
C TYR A 99 -4.90 -0.77 -2.66
N HIS A 100 -3.69 -0.39 -3.07
CA HIS A 100 -3.40 -0.03 -4.45
C HIS A 100 -2.83 -1.24 -5.19
N ALA A 101 -3.62 -1.84 -6.09
CA ALA A 101 -3.29 -3.09 -6.77
C ALA A 101 -1.96 -3.02 -7.56
N GLU A 102 -1.73 -1.94 -8.32
CA GLU A 102 -0.50 -1.78 -9.11
C GLU A 102 0.76 -1.67 -8.23
N ARG A 103 0.71 -0.82 -7.19
CA ARG A 103 1.82 -0.64 -6.24
C ARG A 103 1.96 -1.80 -5.26
N LYS A 104 0.95 -2.68 -5.18
CA LYS A 104 0.81 -3.77 -4.20
C LYS A 104 1.00 -3.32 -2.74
N LYS A 105 0.64 -2.07 -2.43
CA LYS A 105 0.81 -1.42 -1.12
C LYS A 105 -0.53 -0.88 -0.62
N PHE A 106 -0.64 -0.79 0.70
CA PHE A 106 -1.69 0.00 1.34
C PHE A 106 -1.25 1.45 1.40
N LEU A 107 -2.07 2.35 0.88
CA LEU A 107 -1.83 3.79 0.91
C LEU A 107 -2.81 4.44 1.89
N PRO A 108 -2.37 5.43 2.69
CA PRO A 108 -3.28 6.26 3.47
C PRO A 108 -4.36 6.86 2.56
N LEU A 109 -5.61 6.97 3.04
CA LEU A 109 -6.73 7.50 2.27
C LEU A 109 -6.40 8.85 1.61
N ALA A 110 -5.72 9.74 2.34
CA ALA A 110 -5.30 11.07 1.87
C ALA A 110 -4.37 11.05 0.64
N MET A 111 -3.69 9.92 0.38
CA MET A 111 -2.82 9.72 -0.78
C MET A 111 -3.53 9.02 -1.96
N THR A 112 -4.85 8.89 -1.91
CA THR A 112 -5.65 8.20 -2.92
C THR A 112 -6.76 9.10 -3.46
N SER A 113 -7.40 8.67 -4.55
CA SER A 113 -8.57 9.33 -5.12
C SER A 113 -9.90 8.86 -4.48
N HIS A 114 -9.85 8.04 -3.42
CA HIS A 114 -11.06 7.57 -2.75
C HIS A 114 -11.70 8.70 -1.93
N PRO A 115 -13.04 8.78 -1.91
CA PRO A 115 -13.73 9.79 -1.12
C PRO A 115 -13.58 9.54 0.38
N VAL A 116 -13.65 10.61 1.17
CA VAL A 116 -13.72 10.52 2.63
C VAL A 116 -15.01 9.79 3.03
N PRO A 117 -14.97 8.84 4.00
CA PRO A 117 -16.17 8.17 4.48
C PRO A 117 -17.14 9.14 5.15
N HIS A 118 -18.44 8.94 4.90
CA HIS A 118 -19.54 9.65 5.57
C HIS A 118 -20.53 8.63 6.13
N LEU A 119 -21.27 9.01 7.19
CA LEU A 119 -22.30 8.14 7.79
C LEU A 119 -23.39 7.76 6.79
N PHE A 120 -23.76 8.69 5.91
CA PHE A 120 -24.75 8.49 4.86
C PHE A 120 -24.06 8.28 3.52
N GLY A 121 -23.54 7.07 3.33
CA GLY A 121 -22.86 6.67 2.11
C GLY A 121 -23.78 6.61 0.88
N THR A 122 -23.17 6.69 -0.28
CA THR A 122 -23.81 6.52 -1.59
C THR A 122 -23.97 5.03 -1.94
N ALA A 123 -24.73 4.75 -3.01
CA ALA A 123 -24.80 3.39 -3.57
C ALA A 123 -23.41 2.86 -4.00
N LYS A 124 -22.51 3.76 -4.45
CA LYS A 124 -21.13 3.41 -4.79
C LYS A 124 -20.36 2.93 -3.56
N ASP A 125 -20.50 3.61 -2.43
CA ASP A 125 -19.82 3.22 -1.18
C ASP A 125 -20.25 1.82 -0.71
N LYS A 126 -21.53 1.48 -0.90
CA LYS A 126 -22.04 0.12 -0.62
C LYS A 126 -21.40 -0.93 -1.53
N ALA A 127 -21.22 -0.63 -2.82
CA ALA A 127 -20.58 -1.56 -3.75
C ALA A 127 -19.08 -1.72 -3.44
N GLU A 128 -18.39 -0.61 -3.15
CA GLU A 128 -16.96 -0.61 -2.81
C GLU A 128 -16.68 -1.40 -1.52
N LEU A 129 -17.59 -1.43 -0.55
CA LEU A 129 -17.45 -2.29 0.64
C LEU A 129 -17.17 -3.77 0.28
N PHE A 130 -17.92 -4.33 -0.67
CA PHE A 130 -17.75 -5.73 -1.08
C PHE A 130 -16.51 -5.91 -1.95
N ARG A 131 -16.19 -4.93 -2.80
CA ARG A 131 -14.98 -4.92 -3.62
C ARG A 131 -13.72 -4.87 -2.76
N GLU A 132 -13.64 -3.96 -1.80
CA GLU A 132 -12.51 -3.83 -0.88
C GLU A 132 -12.30 -5.13 -0.09
N ARG A 133 -13.37 -5.75 0.43
CA ARG A 133 -13.31 -7.05 1.11
C ARG A 133 -12.74 -8.14 0.21
N TYR A 134 -13.23 -8.23 -1.02
CA TYR A 134 -12.71 -9.18 -2.00
C TYR A 134 -11.22 -8.91 -2.27
N THR A 135 -10.83 -7.67 -2.55
CA THR A 135 -9.45 -7.28 -2.88
C THR A 135 -8.48 -7.60 -1.75
N ILE A 136 -8.85 -7.34 -0.48
CA ILE A 136 -8.01 -7.67 0.69
C ILE A 136 -7.82 -9.18 0.82
N LEU A 137 -8.86 -9.98 0.58
CA LEU A 137 -8.75 -11.43 0.59
C LEU A 137 -7.93 -11.94 -0.60
N GLN A 138 -8.16 -11.42 -1.80
CA GLN A 138 -7.45 -11.78 -3.01
C GLN A 138 -5.95 -11.52 -2.88
N GLN A 139 -5.55 -10.33 -2.41
CA GLN A 139 -4.14 -9.99 -2.21
C GLN A 139 -3.48 -10.85 -1.13
N ARG A 140 -4.22 -11.24 -0.08
CA ARG A 140 -3.73 -12.16 0.95
C ARG A 140 -3.56 -13.58 0.39
N THR A 141 -4.55 -14.07 -0.34
CA THR A 141 -4.52 -15.40 -0.97
C THR A 141 -3.37 -15.51 -1.96
N HIS A 142 -3.13 -14.50 -2.81
CA HIS A 142 -2.01 -14.51 -3.76
C HIS A 142 -0.61 -14.51 -3.13
N ARG A 143 -0.49 -14.17 -1.84
CA ARG A 143 0.77 -14.25 -1.09
C ARG A 143 0.91 -15.56 -0.32
N HIS A 144 -0.15 -16.36 -0.25
CA HIS A 144 -0.11 -17.67 0.39
C HIS A 144 0.74 -18.62 -0.45
N GLU A 145 1.57 -19.44 0.20
CA GLU A 145 2.54 -20.31 -0.48
C GLU A 145 1.93 -21.19 -1.58
N LEU A 146 0.70 -21.67 -1.39
CA LEU A 146 -0.01 -22.50 -2.36
C LEU A 146 -0.46 -21.74 -3.62
N PHE A 147 -0.54 -20.41 -3.58
CA PHE A 147 -1.05 -19.58 -4.68
C PHE A 147 -0.01 -18.58 -5.22
N THR A 148 1.11 -18.39 -4.51
CA THR A 148 2.22 -17.56 -4.97
C THR A 148 2.87 -18.20 -6.20
N PRO A 149 3.04 -17.44 -7.31
CA PRO A 149 3.72 -17.96 -8.50
C PRO A 149 5.15 -18.42 -8.18
N PRO A 150 5.66 -19.48 -8.82
CA PRO A 150 7.04 -19.90 -8.63
C PRO A 150 8.01 -18.79 -9.06
N VAL A 151 9.06 -18.60 -8.26
CA VAL A 151 10.12 -17.63 -8.57
C VAL A 151 10.99 -18.19 -9.71
N ILE A 152 11.45 -17.33 -10.61
CA ILE A 152 12.36 -17.73 -11.70
C ILE A 152 13.65 -18.27 -11.07
N GLY A 153 13.97 -19.55 -11.32
CA GLY A 153 15.11 -20.26 -10.73
C GLY A 153 14.77 -21.12 -9.50
N ALA A 154 13.49 -21.23 -9.12
CA ALA A 154 13.04 -22.13 -8.06
C ALA A 154 13.34 -23.61 -8.38
N HIS A 155 13.64 -24.39 -7.34
CA HIS A 155 13.94 -25.82 -7.47
C HIS A 155 12.72 -26.55 -8.05
N PRO A 156 12.89 -27.53 -8.97
CA PRO A 156 11.77 -28.20 -9.64
C PRO A 156 10.74 -28.83 -8.69
N ASP A 157 11.13 -29.20 -7.46
CA ASP A 157 10.21 -29.72 -6.44
C ASP A 157 9.31 -28.65 -5.79
N GLU A 158 9.67 -27.35 -5.80
CA GLU A 158 8.81 -26.28 -5.27
C GLU A 158 7.60 -25.96 -6.17
N SER A 159 7.60 -26.49 -7.40
CA SER A 159 6.52 -26.31 -8.38
C SER A 159 5.35 -27.29 -8.20
N ARG A 160 5.53 -28.35 -7.39
CA ARG A 160 4.52 -29.39 -7.21
C ARG A 160 3.44 -28.89 -6.24
N SER A 161 2.25 -28.61 -6.79
CA SER A 161 1.01 -28.22 -6.09
C SER A 161 0.79 -26.72 -5.87
N LYS A 162 1.17 -25.87 -6.82
CA LYS A 162 0.68 -24.48 -6.86
C LYS A 162 -0.70 -24.43 -7.50
N PHE A 163 -1.63 -23.75 -6.85
CA PHE A 163 -2.97 -23.47 -7.34
C PHE A 163 -3.02 -22.13 -8.06
N GLN A 164 -3.71 -22.08 -9.19
CA GLN A 164 -3.98 -20.84 -9.90
C GLN A 164 -5.45 -20.45 -9.77
N LEU A 165 -5.71 -19.28 -9.20
CA LEU A 165 -7.05 -18.70 -9.17
C LEU A 165 -7.48 -18.30 -10.58
N LYS A 166 -8.71 -18.61 -10.95
CA LYS A 166 -9.41 -18.07 -12.12
C LYS A 166 -10.51 -17.11 -11.67
N THR A 167 -10.81 -16.12 -12.52
CA THR A 167 -11.96 -15.22 -12.30
C THR A 167 -13.25 -15.88 -12.79
N VAL A 168 -14.39 -15.40 -12.31
CA VAL A 168 -15.71 -15.83 -12.79
C VAL A 168 -15.87 -15.56 -14.27
N GLU A 169 -15.44 -14.40 -14.76
CA GLU A 169 -15.45 -14.06 -16.20
C GLU A 169 -14.69 -15.08 -17.05
N THR A 170 -13.56 -15.59 -16.57
CA THR A 170 -12.79 -16.63 -17.29
C THR A 170 -13.63 -17.90 -17.50
N LEU A 171 -14.47 -18.25 -16.53
CA LEU A 171 -15.37 -19.40 -16.66
C LEU A 171 -16.51 -19.12 -17.63
N LEU A 172 -17.11 -17.93 -17.53
CA LEU A 172 -18.24 -17.53 -18.38
C LEU A 172 -17.85 -17.33 -19.85
N GLY A 173 -16.60 -16.94 -20.11
CA GLY A 173 -16.06 -16.79 -21.46
C GLY A 173 -15.64 -18.11 -22.13
N SER A 174 -15.53 -19.20 -21.37
CA SER A 174 -15.17 -20.51 -21.93
C SER A 174 -16.40 -21.19 -22.53
N THR A 175 -16.29 -21.57 -23.81
CA THR A 175 -17.31 -22.36 -24.51
C THR A 175 -17.14 -23.88 -24.30
N ALA A 176 -15.99 -24.31 -23.77
CA ALA A 176 -15.70 -25.70 -23.45
C ALA A 176 -15.80 -25.97 -21.95
N LYS A 177 -16.01 -27.24 -21.58
CA LYS A 177 -15.97 -27.68 -20.19
C LYS A 177 -14.57 -27.45 -19.63
N VAL A 178 -14.45 -26.51 -18.69
CA VAL A 178 -13.22 -26.28 -17.95
C VAL A 178 -13.10 -27.38 -16.89
N GLY A 179 -11.91 -27.96 -16.74
CA GLY A 179 -11.61 -29.03 -15.78
C GLY A 179 -11.56 -28.52 -14.34
N GLU A 180 -10.55 -28.96 -13.59
CA GLU A 180 -10.34 -28.49 -12.22
C GLU A 180 -10.01 -26.98 -12.22
N VAL A 181 -10.83 -26.22 -11.52
CA VAL A 181 -10.69 -24.76 -11.37
C VAL A 181 -10.84 -24.37 -9.92
N ILE A 182 -10.07 -23.36 -9.52
CA ILE A 182 -10.18 -22.76 -8.19
C ILE A 182 -10.53 -21.30 -8.40
N VAL A 183 -11.63 -20.88 -7.78
CA VAL A 183 -12.14 -19.51 -7.87
C VAL A 183 -12.27 -18.97 -6.45
N LEU A 184 -11.75 -17.77 -6.24
CA LEU A 184 -12.02 -16.99 -5.05
C LEU A 184 -13.26 -16.13 -5.34
N GLY A 185 -14.25 -16.19 -4.46
CA GLY A 185 -15.46 -15.38 -4.59
C GLY A 185 -16.29 -15.35 -3.32
N MET A 186 -17.29 -14.49 -3.30
CA MET A 186 -18.30 -14.36 -2.26
C MET A 186 -19.45 -15.34 -2.56
N LEU A 187 -19.78 -16.19 -1.59
CA LEU A 187 -20.95 -17.05 -1.69
C LEU A 187 -22.22 -16.21 -1.46
N THR A 188 -23.16 -16.26 -2.41
CA THR A 188 -24.44 -15.54 -2.32
C THR A 188 -25.62 -16.46 -2.61
N GLN A 189 -26.79 -16.10 -2.10
CA GLN A 189 -28.05 -16.77 -2.38
C GLN A 189 -29.04 -15.74 -2.94
N LEU A 190 -29.13 -15.67 -4.27
CA LEU A 190 -30.01 -14.72 -4.96
C LEU A 190 -31.46 -15.22 -5.04
N LYS A 191 -31.65 -16.54 -5.01
CA LYS A 191 -32.95 -17.21 -4.97
C LYS A 191 -32.86 -18.37 -3.99
N GLU A 192 -33.97 -18.68 -3.33
CA GLU A 192 -34.04 -19.82 -2.42
C GLU A 192 -33.55 -21.11 -3.11
N GLY A 193 -32.68 -21.84 -2.42
CA GLY A 193 -32.06 -23.07 -2.94
C GLY A 193 -31.06 -22.90 -4.09
N LYS A 194 -30.79 -21.68 -4.57
CA LYS A 194 -29.80 -21.40 -5.63
C LYS A 194 -28.65 -20.55 -5.11
N TYR A 195 -27.48 -21.17 -5.04
CA TYR A 195 -26.25 -20.54 -4.61
C TYR A 195 -25.47 -20.02 -5.82
N PHE A 196 -24.76 -18.91 -5.61
CA PHE A 196 -23.91 -18.28 -6.59
C PHE A 196 -22.56 -17.94 -5.96
N LEU A 197 -21.53 -17.90 -6.80
CA LEU A 197 -20.22 -17.36 -6.47
C LEU A 197 -20.03 -16.05 -7.22
N GLU A 198 -19.72 -14.99 -6.50
CA GLU A 198 -19.53 -13.64 -7.04
C GLU A 198 -18.10 -13.15 -6.85
N ASP A 199 -17.52 -12.57 -7.91
CA ASP A 199 -16.29 -11.78 -7.85
C ASP A 199 -16.50 -10.45 -8.61
N PRO A 200 -15.52 -9.52 -8.64
CA PRO A 200 -15.69 -8.25 -9.36
C PRO A 200 -15.97 -8.37 -10.87
N THR A 201 -15.76 -9.56 -11.46
CA THR A 201 -15.92 -9.83 -12.89
C THR A 201 -17.27 -10.47 -13.23
N GLY A 202 -17.99 -11.02 -12.25
CA GLY A 202 -19.34 -11.52 -12.48
C GLY A 202 -19.86 -12.47 -11.39
N ALA A 203 -20.94 -13.18 -11.74
CA ALA A 203 -21.59 -14.17 -10.90
C ALA A 203 -21.78 -15.49 -11.67
N VAL A 204 -21.52 -16.62 -11.01
CA VAL A 204 -21.77 -17.95 -11.57
C VAL A 204 -22.57 -18.80 -10.60
N GLN A 205 -23.58 -19.53 -11.08
CA GLN A 205 -24.38 -20.43 -10.25
C GLN A 205 -23.54 -21.63 -9.80
N LEU A 206 -23.64 -22.00 -8.53
CA LEU A 206 -22.97 -23.14 -7.95
C LEU A 206 -23.91 -24.34 -7.81
N ASP A 207 -23.39 -25.53 -8.10
CA ASP A 207 -23.95 -26.80 -7.64
C ASP A 207 -23.11 -27.31 -6.47
N LEU A 208 -23.69 -27.23 -5.28
CA LEU A 208 -23.05 -27.65 -4.02
C LEU A 208 -23.57 -29.02 -3.53
N SER A 209 -24.30 -29.77 -4.35
CA SER A 209 -24.93 -31.05 -3.97
C SER A 209 -23.94 -32.11 -3.48
N LYS A 210 -22.66 -32.01 -3.88
CA LYS A 210 -21.58 -32.91 -3.49
C LYS A 210 -20.52 -32.27 -2.59
N ALA A 211 -20.76 -31.04 -2.14
CA ALA A 211 -19.85 -30.38 -1.21
C ALA A 211 -20.01 -30.99 0.19
N ILE A 212 -18.89 -31.20 0.88
CA ILE A 212 -18.85 -31.71 2.25
C ILE A 212 -18.58 -30.53 3.18
N SER A 213 -19.42 -30.33 4.20
CA SER A 213 -19.11 -29.38 5.26
C SER A 213 -17.97 -29.95 6.11
N LEU A 214 -16.92 -29.14 6.32
CA LEU A 214 -15.88 -29.42 7.30
C LEU A 214 -16.39 -29.13 8.72
#